data_AF-L9KK37-F1
#
_entry.id   AF-L9KK37-F1
#
_cell.length_a   1.000
_cell.length_b   1.000
_cell.length_c   1.000
_cell.angle_alpha   90.00
_cell.angle_beta   90.00
_cell.angle_gamma   90.00
#
_symmetry.space_group_name_H-M   'P 1'
#
loop_
_entity.id
_entity.type
_entity.pdbx_description
1 polymer ?
#
loop_
_entity_poly.entity_id
_entity_poly.type
_entity_poly.pdbx_seq_one_letter_code
_entity_poly.pdbx_strand_id
1 'polypeptide(L)'
;MIDTLRPVPFASEMAISKTVAWLNEQLELGNERLLLMDCPPQELYESSHIESAINVAIPGIMLRRLQKGNLPVRALFTRGEDRDRFTRRCGTDTVVLYDESSSDWNENTGGESVLGLLLKKLKDEGCRAFYLEGGFSKFQAEFALHCETNLDGSCSSSSPPLPVLGLGGLRISSDSSSDIESDLDRDPNSATDSDGSPLSNSQPSFPVEILPFLYLGCAKDSTNLDVLEEFGIKYILNVTPNLPNLFENAGEFKYKQIPISDHWSQNLSQFFPEAISFIDEARGKNCGVLVHCLAGISRSVTVTVAYLMQKLNLSMNDAYDIVKMKKSNISPNFNFMGQLLDFERTLGLSSPCDNRVPTQQLYFTTPSNQNVYQVDSLQST
;
A
#
# COMPACT_ATOMS: atom_id res chain seq x y z
N MET A 1 -15.25 -12.77 62.49
CA MET A 1 -13.92 -13.29 62.13
C MET A 1 -14.07 -14.03 60.81
N ILE A 2 -13.66 -13.34 59.75
CA ILE A 2 -13.08 -13.83 58.49
C ILE A 2 -13.88 -14.88 57.71
N ASP A 3 -14.71 -14.38 56.80
CA ASP A 3 -15.14 -15.08 55.58
C ASP A 3 -13.91 -15.49 54.77
N THR A 4 -13.71 -16.80 54.62
CA THR A 4 -12.71 -17.37 53.72
C THR A 4 -13.20 -17.23 52.28
N LEU A 5 -12.82 -16.12 51.66
CA LEU A 5 -12.81 -15.92 50.21
C LEU A 5 -12.16 -17.14 49.54
N ARG A 6 -12.99 -17.97 48.89
CA ARG A 6 -12.50 -18.93 47.92
C ARG A 6 -11.85 -18.13 46.78
N PRO A 7 -10.62 -18.46 46.35
CA PRO A 7 -10.08 -17.87 45.15
C PRO A 7 -10.98 -18.23 43.98
N VAL A 8 -11.52 -17.21 43.30
CA VAL A 8 -12.13 -17.37 41.98
C VAL A 8 -11.03 -17.97 41.08
N PRO A 9 -11.28 -19.09 40.39
CA PRO A 9 -10.26 -19.69 39.55
C PRO A 9 -9.86 -18.69 38.46
N PHE A 10 -8.57 -18.36 38.41
CA PHE A 10 -7.95 -17.61 37.33
C PHE A 10 -8.31 -18.28 35.99
N ALA A 11 -9.16 -17.64 35.20
CA ALA A 11 -9.35 -17.99 33.80
C ALA A 11 -8.07 -17.61 33.04
N SER A 12 -7.10 -18.52 33.04
CA SER A 12 -5.83 -18.40 32.33
C SER A 12 -5.60 -19.71 31.58
N GLU A 13 -5.78 -19.69 30.25
CA GLU A 13 -4.97 -20.43 29.24
C GLU A 13 -5.57 -20.51 27.81
N MET A 14 -6.73 -19.91 27.51
CA MET A 14 -7.33 -20.04 26.15
C MET A 14 -7.81 -18.73 25.48
N ALA A 15 -7.41 -17.56 25.99
CA ALA A 15 -7.73 -16.31 25.29
C ALA A 15 -6.70 -16.07 24.18
N ILE A 16 -7.12 -16.18 22.92
CA ILE A 16 -6.32 -15.81 21.75
C ILE A 16 -6.45 -14.30 21.42
N SER A 17 -7.41 -13.64 22.05
CA SER A 17 -7.93 -12.32 21.68
C SER A 17 -8.08 -11.38 22.86
N LYS A 18 -8.22 -10.09 22.56
CA LYS A 18 -8.62 -9.02 23.48
C LYS A 18 -9.68 -8.16 22.81
N THR A 19 -10.67 -7.73 23.58
CA THR A 19 -11.71 -6.81 23.10
C THR A 19 -11.16 -5.39 22.98
N VAL A 20 -11.79 -4.57 22.12
CA VAL A 20 -11.48 -3.13 22.03
C VAL A 20 -11.70 -2.39 23.35
N ALA A 21 -12.73 -2.77 24.12
CA ALA A 21 -13.00 -2.20 25.43
C ALA A 21 -11.89 -2.53 26.45
N TRP A 22 -11.36 -3.76 26.43
CA TRP A 22 -10.21 -4.12 27.26
C TRP A 22 -8.99 -3.30 26.88
N LEU A 23 -8.72 -3.11 25.59
CA LEU A 23 -7.58 -2.31 25.14
C LEU A 23 -7.71 -0.86 25.59
N ASN A 24 -8.89 -0.26 25.47
CA ASN A 24 -9.16 1.09 25.96
C ASN A 24 -8.87 1.21 27.47
N GLU A 25 -9.37 0.27 28.28
CA GLU A 25 -9.09 0.25 29.72
C GLU A 25 -7.58 0.19 30.02
N GLN A 26 -6.81 -0.59 29.26
CA GLN A 26 -5.34 -0.63 29.44
C GLN A 26 -4.65 0.68 29.06
N LEU A 27 -5.15 1.40 28.06
CA LEU A 27 -4.63 2.70 27.64
C LEU A 27 -4.98 3.79 28.67
N GLU A 28 -6.21 3.82 29.18
CA GLU A 28 -6.64 4.75 30.22
C GLU A 28 -5.88 4.54 31.54
N LEU A 29 -5.56 3.29 31.88
CA LEU A 29 -4.73 2.96 33.05
C LEU A 29 -3.24 3.28 32.85
N GLY A 30 -2.82 3.71 31.66
CA GLY A 30 -1.43 3.99 31.33
C GLY A 30 -0.55 2.75 31.49
N ASN A 31 -1.03 1.57 31.06
CA ASN A 31 -0.31 0.33 31.27
C ASN A 31 1.03 0.31 30.49
N GLU A 32 2.12 0.62 31.20
CA GLU A 32 3.48 0.62 30.66
C GLU A 32 3.99 -0.77 30.26
N ARG A 33 3.23 -1.84 30.50
CA ARG A 33 3.55 -3.22 30.08
C ARG A 33 2.71 -3.68 28.89
N LEU A 34 2.29 -2.75 28.05
CA LEU A 34 1.58 -3.00 26.79
C LEU A 34 2.46 -2.67 25.58
N LEU A 35 2.49 -3.58 24.61
CA LEU A 35 3.15 -3.39 23.32
C LEU A 35 2.13 -3.60 22.20
N LEU A 36 1.85 -2.53 21.45
CA LEU A 36 0.91 -2.55 20.33
C LEU A 36 1.65 -2.73 19.01
N MET A 37 1.16 -3.65 18.17
CA MET A 37 1.71 -3.96 16.85
C MET A 37 0.65 -3.74 15.77
N ASP A 38 0.89 -2.71 14.97
CA ASP A 38 0.08 -2.35 13.82
C ASP A 38 0.54 -3.15 12.60
N CYS A 39 -0.31 -4.06 12.12
CA CYS A 39 0.00 -4.94 11.00
C CYS A 39 -0.46 -4.46 9.60
N PRO A 40 -1.29 -3.39 9.45
CA PRO A 40 -1.54 -2.76 8.17
C PRO A 40 -0.28 -2.21 7.45
N PRO A 41 -0.37 -1.96 6.12
CA PRO A 41 0.67 -1.26 5.37
C PRO A 41 1.00 0.10 5.98
N GLN A 42 2.26 0.52 5.83
CA GLN A 42 2.78 1.78 6.37
C GLN A 42 1.93 2.99 5.98
N GLU A 43 1.35 3.02 4.78
CA GLU A 43 0.50 4.14 4.34
C GLU A 43 -0.77 4.30 5.20
N LEU A 44 -1.35 3.19 5.68
CA LEU A 44 -2.51 3.24 6.57
C LEU A 44 -2.10 3.66 7.98
N TYR A 45 -1.01 3.11 8.50
CA TYR A 45 -0.45 3.51 9.79
C TYR A 45 -0.13 5.01 9.86
N GLU A 46 0.51 5.55 8.82
CA GLU A 46 0.79 6.99 8.73
C GLU A 46 -0.49 7.83 8.67
N SER A 47 -1.60 7.30 8.13
CA SER A 47 -2.86 8.04 8.10
C SER A 47 -3.53 8.08 9.48
N SER A 48 -3.59 6.93 10.15
CA SER A 48 -4.12 6.78 11.49
C SER A 48 -3.72 5.44 12.11
N HIS A 49 -3.43 5.44 13.39
CA HIS A 49 -3.11 4.23 14.15
C HIS A 49 -3.41 4.42 15.63
N ILE A 50 -3.40 3.35 16.44
CA ILE A 50 -3.57 3.45 17.90
C ILE A 50 -2.31 4.06 18.50
N GLU A 51 -2.47 4.98 19.46
CA GLU A 51 -1.35 5.66 20.12
C GLU A 51 -0.26 4.68 20.57
N SER A 52 1.00 5.06 20.33
CA SER A 52 2.19 4.27 20.72
C SER A 52 2.34 2.91 20.03
N ALA A 53 1.51 2.56 19.05
CA ALA A 53 1.63 1.34 18.27
C ALA A 53 2.88 1.33 17.39
N ILE A 54 3.47 0.16 17.18
CA ILE A 54 4.63 -0.05 16.33
C ILE A 54 4.15 -0.62 15.00
N ASN A 55 4.46 0.03 13.88
CA ASN A 55 4.15 -0.51 12.56
C ASN A 55 5.03 -1.72 12.21
N VAL A 56 4.38 -2.76 11.71
CA VAL A 56 4.96 -4.04 11.31
C VAL A 56 4.60 -4.25 9.85
N ALA A 57 5.31 -3.58 8.96
CA ALA A 57 5.20 -3.83 7.54
C ALA A 57 5.77 -5.21 7.23
N ILE A 58 4.95 -6.12 6.69
CA ILE A 58 5.40 -7.46 6.28
C ILE A 58 5.34 -7.58 4.75
N PRO A 59 6.44 -7.24 4.05
CA PRO A 59 6.55 -7.52 2.62
C PRO A 59 6.23 -8.97 2.30
N GLY A 60 5.60 -9.23 1.14
CA GLY A 60 5.18 -10.58 0.75
C GLY A 60 6.33 -11.61 0.70
N ILE A 61 7.56 -11.16 0.46
CA ILE A 61 8.76 -12.02 0.52
C ILE A 61 9.05 -12.52 1.95
N MET A 62 8.73 -11.71 2.97
CA MET A 62 8.95 -12.02 4.38
C MET A 62 7.87 -12.96 4.91
N LEU A 63 6.64 -12.87 4.38
CA LEU A 63 5.58 -13.85 4.67
C LEU A 63 5.98 -15.28 4.32
N ARG A 64 6.55 -15.50 3.13
CA ARG A 64 7.03 -16.84 2.72
C ARG A 64 8.14 -17.36 3.62
N ARG A 65 8.98 -16.46 4.17
CA ARG A 65 10.06 -16.83 5.10
C ARG A 65 9.53 -17.08 6.52
N LEU A 66 8.51 -16.34 6.93
CA LEU A 66 7.80 -16.52 8.20
C LEU A 66 7.06 -17.85 8.23
N GLN A 67 6.35 -18.20 7.16
CA GLN A 67 5.67 -19.50 6.97
C GLN A 67 6.63 -20.68 7.04
N LYS A 68 7.86 -20.52 6.51
CA LYS A 68 8.91 -21.54 6.56
C LYS A 68 9.68 -21.55 7.89
N GLY A 69 9.32 -20.70 8.86
CA GLY A 69 9.92 -20.65 10.19
C GLY A 69 11.31 -19.99 10.27
N ASN A 70 11.86 -19.52 9.15
CA ASN A 70 13.25 -19.07 9.01
C ASN A 70 13.42 -17.54 9.19
N LEU A 71 12.49 -16.88 9.88
CA LEU A 71 12.53 -15.44 10.12
C LEU A 71 12.06 -15.13 11.55
N PRO A 72 12.90 -14.51 12.40
CA PRO A 72 12.48 -14.07 13.72
C PRO A 72 11.62 -12.80 13.64
N VAL A 73 10.69 -12.59 14.57
CA VAL A 73 9.74 -11.47 14.51
C VAL A 73 10.44 -10.11 14.52
N ARG A 74 11.56 -9.99 15.25
CA ARG A 74 12.39 -8.77 15.26
C ARG A 74 12.90 -8.33 13.88
N ALA A 75 12.95 -9.23 12.90
CA ALA A 75 13.39 -8.89 11.55
C ALA A 75 12.29 -8.19 10.73
N LEU A 76 11.05 -8.15 11.23
CA LEU A 76 9.93 -7.47 10.57
C LEU A 76 9.93 -5.95 10.78
N PHE A 77 10.74 -5.44 11.72
CA PHE A 77 10.83 -4.02 12.01
C PHE A 77 11.91 -3.35 11.16
N THR A 78 11.52 -2.38 10.34
CA THR A 78 12.42 -1.61 9.48
C THR A 78 13.21 -0.57 10.28
N ARG A 79 12.58 0.03 11.31
CA ARG A 79 13.19 1.06 12.15
C ARG A 79 13.95 0.41 13.31
N GLY A 80 15.20 0.86 13.54
CA GLY A 80 16.06 0.33 14.58
C GLY A 80 15.49 0.51 15.99
N GLU A 81 14.88 1.68 16.25
CA GLU A 81 14.27 2.00 17.55
C GLU A 81 13.10 1.08 17.90
N ASP A 82 12.21 0.84 16.93
CA ASP A 82 11.07 -0.07 17.08
C ASP A 82 11.51 -1.52 17.28
N ARG A 83 12.52 -1.96 16.53
CA ARG A 83 13.14 -3.27 16.70
C ARG A 83 13.71 -3.44 18.11
N ASP A 84 14.40 -2.42 18.61
CA ASP A 84 15.04 -2.46 19.92
C ASP A 84 14.01 -2.33 21.07
N ARG A 85 12.91 -1.59 20.85
CA ARG A 85 11.75 -1.50 21.74
C ARG A 85 11.04 -2.85 21.85
N PHE A 86 10.77 -3.49 20.72
CA PHE A 86 10.20 -4.83 20.67
C PHE A 86 11.12 -5.86 21.36
N THR A 87 12.40 -5.91 20.99
CA THR A 87 13.34 -6.91 21.52
C THR A 87 13.51 -6.82 23.05
N ARG A 88 13.42 -5.61 23.62
CA ARG A 88 13.51 -5.41 25.07
C ARG A 88 12.23 -5.81 25.83
N ARG A 89 11.05 -5.62 25.21
CA ARG A 89 9.76 -5.70 25.90
C ARG A 89 8.95 -6.95 25.56
N CYS A 90 9.21 -7.62 24.45
CA CYS A 90 8.35 -8.72 23.95
C CYS A 90 8.22 -9.92 24.92
N GLY A 91 9.25 -10.17 25.74
CA GLY A 91 9.23 -11.25 26.73
C GLY A 91 8.58 -10.88 28.07
N THR A 92 8.44 -9.60 28.39
CA THR A 92 7.88 -9.13 29.66
C THR A 92 6.48 -8.58 29.52
N ASP A 93 6.16 -8.01 28.37
CA ASP A 93 4.98 -7.19 28.16
C ASP A 93 3.88 -7.97 27.45
N THR A 94 2.65 -7.47 27.56
CA THR A 94 1.54 -8.02 26.80
C THR A 94 1.61 -7.44 25.39
N VAL A 95 1.71 -8.31 24.39
CA VAL A 95 1.77 -7.92 22.98
C VAL A 95 0.37 -8.03 22.40
N VAL A 96 -0.14 -6.96 21.81
CA VAL A 96 -1.43 -6.94 21.12
C VAL A 96 -1.20 -6.57 19.67
N LEU A 97 -1.64 -7.44 18.77
CA LEU A 97 -1.57 -7.22 17.33
C LEU A 97 -2.95 -6.89 16.78
N TYR A 98 -3.00 -5.98 15.80
CA TYR A 98 -4.25 -5.67 15.13
C TYR A 98 -4.03 -5.43 13.63
N ASP A 99 -5.07 -5.70 12.85
CA ASP A 99 -5.16 -5.35 11.45
C ASP A 99 -6.24 -4.27 11.24
N GLU A 100 -6.57 -3.97 9.98
CA GLU A 100 -7.55 -2.91 9.67
C GLU A 100 -8.95 -3.26 10.16
N SER A 101 -9.46 -4.47 9.88
CA SER A 101 -10.90 -4.76 10.02
C SER A 101 -11.26 -6.23 10.24
N SER A 102 -10.37 -7.09 10.76
CA SER A 102 -10.74 -8.50 10.98
C SER A 102 -11.72 -8.67 12.13
N SER A 103 -12.93 -9.14 11.82
CA SER A 103 -14.04 -9.26 12.77
C SER A 103 -14.02 -10.53 13.61
N ASP A 104 -13.62 -11.68 13.03
CA ASP A 104 -13.79 -12.98 13.69
C ASP A 104 -12.63 -13.94 13.39
N TRP A 105 -11.93 -14.35 14.43
CA TRP A 105 -10.79 -15.25 14.36
C TRP A 105 -11.14 -16.61 14.92
N ASN A 106 -11.11 -17.63 14.05
CA ASN A 106 -11.32 -19.04 14.42
C ASN A 106 -9.96 -19.75 14.48
N GLU A 107 -9.67 -20.50 15.54
CA GLU A 107 -8.41 -21.26 15.71
C GLU A 107 -8.13 -22.22 14.52
N ASN A 108 -9.17 -22.69 13.83
CA ASN A 108 -9.04 -23.56 12.66
C ASN A 108 -8.71 -22.83 11.35
N THR A 109 -8.97 -21.53 11.25
CA THR A 109 -8.78 -20.73 10.01
C THR A 109 -7.70 -19.67 10.16
N GLY A 110 -7.37 -19.28 11.40
CA GLY A 110 -6.37 -18.26 11.72
C GLY A 110 -4.93 -18.70 11.49
N GLY A 111 -4.66 -20.00 11.29
CA GLY A 111 -3.30 -20.50 11.06
C GLY A 111 -2.70 -20.12 9.70
N GLU A 112 -3.53 -19.76 8.71
CA GLU A 112 -3.08 -19.45 7.34
C GLU A 112 -2.91 -17.96 7.06
N SER A 113 -3.51 -17.09 7.89
CA SER A 113 -3.42 -15.65 7.70
C SER A 113 -2.12 -15.07 8.29
N VAL A 114 -1.69 -13.94 7.74
CA VAL A 114 -0.45 -13.25 8.11
C VAL A 114 -0.35 -12.99 9.62
N LEU A 115 -1.41 -12.42 10.18
CA LEU A 115 -1.49 -12.07 11.60
C LEU A 115 -1.41 -13.30 12.50
N GLY A 116 -1.83 -14.46 12.02
CA GLY A 116 -1.94 -15.69 12.81
C GLY A 116 -0.67 -16.49 12.78
N LEU A 117 0.02 -16.47 11.64
CA LEU A 117 1.41 -16.88 11.55
C LEU A 117 2.29 -16.03 12.47
N LEU A 118 2.07 -14.72 12.52
CA LEU A 118 2.79 -13.82 13.41
C LEU A 118 2.47 -14.08 14.88
N LEU A 119 1.19 -14.25 15.23
CA LEU A 119 0.74 -14.59 16.58
C LEU A 119 1.34 -15.91 17.05
N LYS A 120 1.31 -16.94 16.20
CA LYS A 120 1.92 -18.25 16.47
C LYS A 120 3.43 -18.09 16.69
N LYS A 121 4.12 -17.37 15.82
CA LYS A 121 5.56 -17.15 15.93
C LYS A 121 5.93 -16.40 17.21
N LEU A 122 5.14 -15.39 17.59
CA LEU A 122 5.32 -14.66 18.85
C LEU A 122 5.15 -15.57 20.06
N LYS A 123 4.14 -16.44 20.06
CA LYS A 123 3.93 -17.43 21.12
C LYS A 123 5.06 -18.47 21.16
N ASP A 124 5.52 -18.95 20.01
CA ASP A 124 6.67 -19.86 19.90
C ASP A 124 7.97 -19.22 20.42
N GLU A 125 8.10 -17.89 20.28
CA GLU A 125 9.20 -17.09 20.85
C GLU A 125 8.96 -16.69 22.32
N GLY A 126 7.88 -17.18 22.95
CA GLY A 126 7.58 -16.98 24.39
C GLY A 126 6.88 -15.66 24.73
N CYS A 127 6.39 -14.90 23.75
CA CYS A 127 5.70 -13.64 23.97
C CYS A 127 4.25 -13.85 24.42
N ARG A 128 3.75 -12.99 25.32
CA ARG A 128 2.35 -12.96 25.74
C ARG A 128 1.50 -12.22 24.71
N ALA A 129 1.27 -12.86 23.56
CA ALA A 129 0.66 -12.24 22.39
C ALA A 129 -0.83 -12.57 22.21
N PHE A 130 -1.62 -11.55 21.85
CA PHE A 130 -3.06 -11.59 21.59
C PHE A 130 -3.40 -10.75 20.35
N TYR A 131 -4.52 -11.02 19.68
CA TYR A 131 -5.05 -10.09 18.67
C TYR A 131 -6.14 -9.17 19.24
N LEU A 132 -6.37 -8.03 18.59
CA LEU A 132 -7.48 -7.14 18.87
C LEU A 132 -8.72 -7.52 18.06
N GLU A 133 -9.83 -7.79 18.74
CA GLU A 133 -11.10 -8.16 18.08
C GLU A 133 -11.70 -6.98 17.31
N GLY A 134 -12.01 -7.17 16.03
CA GLY A 134 -12.58 -6.13 15.17
C GLY A 134 -11.55 -5.16 14.58
N GLY A 135 -10.25 -5.35 14.88
CA GLY A 135 -9.16 -4.57 14.31
C GLY A 135 -9.20 -3.08 14.66
N PHE A 136 -8.46 -2.30 13.87
CA PHE A 136 -8.34 -0.86 14.03
C PHE A 136 -9.66 -0.14 13.77
N SER A 137 -10.41 -0.50 12.72
CA SER A 137 -11.68 0.11 12.36
C SER A 137 -12.69 0.10 13.51
N LYS A 138 -12.82 -1.03 14.24
CA LYS A 138 -13.71 -1.12 15.40
C LYS A 138 -13.21 -0.28 16.56
N PHE A 139 -11.90 -0.33 16.84
CA PHE A 139 -11.29 0.46 17.90
C PHE A 139 -11.47 1.96 17.65
N GLN A 140 -11.20 2.43 16.43
CA GLN A 140 -11.35 3.83 16.04
C GLN A 140 -12.81 4.31 16.14
N ALA A 141 -13.78 3.46 15.77
CA ALA A 141 -15.20 3.81 15.86
C ALA A 141 -15.68 4.00 17.31
N GLU A 142 -15.12 3.25 18.26
CA GLU A 142 -15.52 3.28 19.67
C GLU A 142 -14.64 4.21 20.53
N PHE A 143 -13.36 4.35 20.20
CA PHE A 143 -12.32 4.99 21.04
C PHE A 143 -11.38 5.90 20.22
N ALA A 144 -11.94 6.76 19.36
CA ALA A 144 -11.17 7.65 18.48
C ALA A 144 -10.13 8.55 19.20
N LEU A 145 -10.34 8.86 20.48
CA LEU A 145 -9.42 9.69 21.28
C LEU A 145 -8.05 9.05 21.53
N HIS A 146 -7.96 7.72 21.41
CA HIS A 146 -6.71 6.96 21.55
C HIS A 146 -6.05 6.62 20.20
N CYS A 147 -6.51 7.25 19.13
CA CYS A 147 -5.94 7.09 17.79
C CYS A 147 -5.13 8.34 17.43
N GLU A 148 -3.88 8.13 17.03
CA GLU A 148 -3.10 9.16 16.37
C GLU A 148 -3.65 9.33 14.95
N THR A 149 -3.92 10.57 14.54
CA THR A 149 -4.31 10.93 13.18
C THR A 149 -3.41 12.06 12.71
N ASN A 150 -2.98 12.02 11.45
CA ASN A 150 -2.06 13.02 10.89
C ASN A 150 -2.72 14.40 10.63
N LEU A 151 -3.85 14.69 11.29
CA LEU A 151 -4.54 15.99 11.26
C LEU A 151 -4.04 16.94 12.35
N ASP A 152 -3.36 16.44 13.40
CA ASP A 152 -2.79 17.28 14.45
C ASP A 152 -1.30 17.58 14.20
N GLY A 153 -1.08 18.43 13.20
CA GLY A 153 0.16 19.20 13.08
C GLY A 153 0.26 20.22 14.21
N SER A 154 0.70 19.80 15.39
CA SER A 154 1.16 20.69 16.45
C SER A 154 2.52 20.24 16.98
N CYS A 155 3.55 20.87 16.42
CA CYS A 155 4.86 21.15 17.00
C CYS A 155 5.39 20.18 18.06
N SER A 156 6.22 19.23 17.63
CA SER A 156 7.38 18.82 18.42
C SER A 156 8.63 18.91 17.54
N SER A 157 9.58 19.69 18.05
CA SER A 157 10.84 20.04 17.42
C SER A 157 11.73 18.80 17.19
N SER A 158 11.93 18.41 15.94
CA SER A 158 13.16 17.74 15.50
C SER A 158 13.30 17.83 13.98
N SER A 159 14.48 18.23 13.56
CA SER A 159 14.94 18.58 12.21
C SER A 159 14.48 17.64 11.08
N PRO A 160 14.35 18.14 9.82
CA PRO A 160 14.04 17.29 8.67
C PRO A 160 15.20 16.32 8.36
N PRO A 161 14.94 15.07 7.94
CA PRO A 161 16.00 14.17 7.49
C PRO A 161 16.47 14.60 6.10
N LEU A 162 17.79 14.73 5.96
CA LEU A 162 18.48 14.97 4.69
C LEU A 162 18.28 13.79 3.72
N PRO A 163 18.24 14.04 2.39
CA PRO A 163 18.23 12.96 1.40
C PRO A 163 19.60 12.26 1.37
N VAL A 164 19.57 10.92 1.46
CA VAL A 164 20.76 10.07 1.35
C VAL A 164 21.23 10.00 -0.10
N LEU A 165 22.53 10.30 -0.26
CA LEU A 165 23.37 10.16 -1.45
C LEU A 165 23.35 8.76 -2.06
N GLY A 166 23.34 8.68 -3.39
CA GLY A 166 23.96 7.55 -4.11
C GLY A 166 23.33 7.19 -5.45
N LEU A 167 23.69 7.94 -6.50
CA LEU A 167 23.90 7.53 -7.91
C LEU A 167 23.67 8.75 -8.83
N GLY A 168 24.59 9.70 -8.73
CA GLY A 168 24.65 10.89 -9.60
C GLY A 168 26.07 11.17 -10.06
N GLY A 169 26.84 10.12 -10.35
CA GLY A 169 28.17 10.23 -10.95
C GLY A 169 28.05 10.01 -12.45
N LEU A 170 27.95 11.11 -13.21
CA LEU A 170 28.52 11.31 -14.55
C LEU A 170 27.93 12.60 -15.16
N ARG A 171 28.66 13.71 -15.01
CA ARG A 171 28.59 14.86 -15.93
C ARG A 171 30.02 15.29 -16.21
N ILE A 172 30.46 15.12 -17.45
CA ILE A 172 31.71 15.69 -17.96
C ILE A 172 31.39 17.13 -18.38
N SER A 173 32.13 18.05 -17.79
CA SER A 173 32.01 19.50 -17.95
C SER A 173 32.39 19.96 -19.36
N SER A 174 31.69 21.00 -19.82
CA SER A 174 32.10 21.84 -20.93
C SER A 174 31.83 23.29 -20.52
N ASP A 175 32.80 23.97 -19.91
CA ASP A 175 32.76 25.42 -19.74
C ASP A 175 33.97 26.03 -20.42
N SER A 176 33.72 27.05 -21.24
CA SER A 176 34.57 28.24 -21.38
C SER A 176 33.88 29.28 -22.26
N SER A 177 33.31 30.31 -21.65
CA SER A 177 33.18 31.62 -22.28
C SER A 177 33.27 32.75 -21.26
N SER A 178 34.38 33.49 -21.35
CA SER A 178 34.56 34.94 -21.16
C SER A 178 34.04 35.63 -19.89
N ASP A 179 35.01 36.00 -19.04
CA ASP A 179 35.34 37.38 -18.63
C ASP A 179 34.25 38.46 -18.68
N ILE A 180 33.91 39.02 -17.51
CA ILE A 180 34.07 40.47 -17.26
C ILE A 180 34.07 40.76 -15.75
N GLU A 181 34.97 41.66 -15.34
CA GLU A 181 35.19 42.16 -13.98
C GLU A 181 34.27 43.34 -13.59
N SER A 182 34.25 43.64 -12.27
CA SER A 182 33.98 44.94 -11.62
C SER A 182 32.51 45.42 -11.58
N ASP A 183 31.93 45.98 -10.51
CA ASP A 183 32.47 46.91 -9.52
C ASP A 183 31.61 46.98 -8.23
N LEU A 184 32.14 47.73 -7.25
CA LEU A 184 31.78 47.89 -5.83
C LEU A 184 30.52 48.74 -5.49
N ASP A 185 30.07 48.56 -4.23
CA ASP A 185 29.34 49.47 -3.31
C ASP A 185 27.81 49.73 -3.43
N ARG A 186 27.01 49.16 -2.50
CA ARG A 186 26.01 49.88 -1.65
C ARG A 186 25.16 48.94 -0.73
N ASP A 187 25.24 49.19 0.57
CA ASP A 187 24.15 48.98 1.56
C ASP A 187 23.43 50.34 1.80
N PRO A 188 22.27 50.49 2.52
CA PRO A 188 21.34 49.51 3.14
C PRO A 188 19.83 49.82 2.90
N ASN A 189 18.94 48.96 3.45
CA ASN A 189 17.53 49.20 3.83
C ASN A 189 16.52 49.79 2.81
N SER A 190 15.58 48.94 2.35
CA SER A 190 14.17 49.32 2.18
C SER A 190 13.28 48.08 2.11
N ALA A 191 12.48 47.88 3.16
CA ALA A 191 11.30 47.04 3.12
C ALA A 191 10.20 47.78 2.34
N THR A 192 9.68 47.16 1.28
CA THR A 192 8.26 47.15 0.88
C THR A 192 8.09 46.32 -0.39
N ASP A 193 6.96 45.62 -0.42
CA ASP A 193 6.24 45.07 -1.57
C ASP A 193 6.71 43.73 -2.16
N SER A 194 5.97 42.71 -1.73
CA SER A 194 5.14 41.87 -2.60
C SER A 194 5.73 41.50 -3.95
N ASP A 195 6.18 40.25 -4.08
CA ASP A 195 5.81 39.48 -5.25
C ASP A 195 5.65 37.99 -4.90
N GLY A 196 4.65 37.38 -5.53
CA GLY A 196 3.99 36.16 -5.07
C GLY A 196 4.89 34.94 -5.01
N SER A 197 4.79 34.21 -3.89
CA SER A 197 5.23 32.82 -3.83
C SER A 197 4.48 32.01 -4.88
N PRO A 198 5.16 31.38 -5.86
CA PRO A 198 4.49 30.50 -6.78
C PRO A 198 4.31 29.12 -6.13
N LEU A 199 3.13 28.55 -6.40
CA LEU A 199 2.76 27.13 -6.28
C LEU A 199 2.29 26.66 -4.91
N SER A 200 0.97 26.77 -4.71
CA SER A 200 0.22 25.80 -3.92
C SER A 200 0.55 24.40 -4.45
N ASN A 201 0.86 23.48 -3.56
CA ASN A 201 0.92 22.06 -3.84
C ASN A 201 -0.51 21.57 -4.16
N SER A 202 -1.00 21.87 -5.37
CA SER A 202 -2.34 21.49 -5.82
C SER A 202 -2.35 19.98 -6.02
N GLN A 203 -2.84 19.25 -5.02
CA GLN A 203 -3.33 17.90 -5.24
C GLN A 203 -4.29 17.97 -6.45
N PRO A 204 -4.10 17.14 -7.50
CA PRO A 204 -5.01 17.16 -8.63
C PRO A 204 -6.44 16.89 -8.13
N SER A 205 -7.40 17.68 -8.60
CA SER A 205 -8.81 17.46 -8.32
C SER A 205 -9.20 16.06 -8.78
N PHE A 206 -9.84 15.29 -7.90
CA PHE A 206 -10.37 13.99 -8.24
C PHE A 206 -11.75 14.11 -8.90
N PRO A 207 -12.10 13.21 -9.83
CA PRO A 207 -11.30 12.13 -10.39
C PRO A 207 -10.26 12.63 -11.40
N VAL A 208 -9.16 11.89 -11.56
CA VAL A 208 -8.08 12.28 -12.48
C VAL A 208 -8.39 11.81 -13.90
N GLU A 209 -8.41 12.73 -14.87
CA GLU A 209 -8.58 12.38 -16.28
C GLU A 209 -7.30 11.79 -16.87
N ILE A 210 -7.32 10.50 -17.22
CA ILE A 210 -6.17 9.78 -17.79
C ILE A 210 -6.11 9.93 -19.31
N LEU A 211 -7.25 9.82 -19.98
CA LEU A 211 -7.44 10.12 -21.39
C LEU A 211 -8.80 10.80 -21.55
N PRO A 212 -9.09 11.45 -22.70
CA PRO A 212 -10.44 11.91 -22.99
C PRO A 212 -11.48 10.82 -22.71
N PHE A 213 -12.43 11.17 -21.85
CA PHE A 213 -13.53 10.33 -21.36
C PHE A 213 -13.13 9.14 -20.46
N LEU A 214 -11.88 9.06 -19.99
CA LEU A 214 -11.42 8.02 -19.06
C LEU A 214 -10.88 8.67 -17.78
N TYR A 215 -11.61 8.45 -16.69
CA TYR A 215 -11.31 9.00 -15.37
C TYR A 215 -10.92 7.90 -14.38
N LEU A 216 -9.93 8.18 -13.55
CA LEU A 216 -9.45 7.31 -12.48
C LEU A 216 -9.76 7.94 -11.12
N GLY A 217 -10.43 7.19 -10.25
CA GLY A 217 -10.84 7.71 -8.94
C GLY A 217 -10.91 6.67 -7.82
N CYS A 218 -11.46 7.13 -6.70
CA CYS A 218 -11.68 6.40 -5.46
C CYS A 218 -13.19 6.24 -5.16
N ALA A 219 -13.52 5.62 -4.02
CA ALA A 219 -14.90 5.41 -3.62
C ALA A 219 -15.69 6.72 -3.47
N LYS A 220 -15.05 7.77 -2.93
CA LYS A 220 -15.69 9.08 -2.72
C LYS A 220 -16.16 9.70 -4.04
N ASP A 221 -15.35 9.56 -5.09
CA ASP A 221 -15.66 10.07 -6.43
C ASP A 221 -16.86 9.33 -7.03
N SER A 222 -16.94 8.01 -6.81
CA SER A 222 -18.04 7.16 -7.32
C SER A 222 -19.41 7.48 -6.70
N THR A 223 -19.42 8.12 -5.52
CA THR A 223 -20.64 8.47 -4.78
C THR A 223 -21.01 9.95 -4.90
N ASN A 224 -20.26 10.74 -5.65
CA ASN A 224 -20.48 12.18 -5.78
C ASN A 224 -21.17 12.52 -7.11
N LEU A 225 -22.50 12.74 -7.07
CA LEU A 225 -23.28 13.05 -8.27
C LEU A 225 -22.80 14.32 -8.99
N ASP A 226 -22.49 15.38 -8.25
CA ASP A 226 -22.09 16.66 -8.83
C ASP A 226 -20.82 16.49 -9.68
N VAL A 227 -19.85 15.75 -9.15
CA VAL A 227 -18.60 15.41 -9.86
C VAL A 227 -18.87 14.51 -11.07
N LEU A 228 -19.73 13.49 -10.92
CA LEU A 228 -20.07 12.61 -12.04
C LEU A 228 -20.74 13.37 -13.18
N GLU A 229 -21.62 14.33 -12.88
CA GLU A 229 -22.29 15.19 -13.85
C GLU A 229 -21.33 16.20 -14.50
N GLU A 230 -20.49 16.86 -13.70
CA GLU A 230 -19.50 17.84 -14.15
C GLU A 230 -18.56 17.25 -15.22
N PHE A 231 -18.09 16.02 -15.01
CA PHE A 231 -17.18 15.34 -15.94
C PHE A 231 -17.90 14.52 -17.03
N GLY A 232 -19.24 14.58 -17.10
CA GLY A 232 -20.04 13.85 -18.08
C GLY A 232 -19.90 12.33 -17.95
N ILE A 233 -19.69 11.83 -16.74
CA ILE A 233 -19.53 10.40 -16.46
C ILE A 233 -20.90 9.73 -16.47
N LYS A 234 -21.06 8.71 -17.32
CA LYS A 234 -22.27 7.88 -17.39
C LYS A 234 -21.96 6.39 -17.25
N TYR A 235 -20.69 6.02 -17.22
CA TYR A 235 -20.20 4.65 -17.03
C TYR A 235 -19.35 4.59 -15.78
N ILE A 236 -19.60 3.61 -14.91
CA ILE A 236 -18.84 3.43 -13.68
C ILE A 236 -18.37 1.97 -13.57
N LEU A 237 -17.05 1.79 -13.59
CA LEU A 237 -16.40 0.50 -13.40
C LEU A 237 -15.90 0.39 -11.96
N ASN A 238 -16.63 -0.37 -11.15
CA ASN A 238 -16.36 -0.60 -9.74
C ASN A 238 -15.47 -1.84 -9.57
N VAL A 239 -14.19 -1.65 -9.25
CA VAL A 239 -13.22 -2.74 -9.06
C VAL A 239 -13.11 -3.10 -7.56
N THR A 240 -14.25 -3.38 -6.92
CA THR A 240 -14.32 -3.82 -5.53
C THR A 240 -15.41 -4.87 -5.31
N PRO A 241 -15.26 -5.78 -4.32
CA PRO A 241 -16.27 -6.78 -4.02
C PRO A 241 -17.42 -6.22 -3.17
N ASN A 242 -17.16 -5.19 -2.36
CA ASN A 242 -18.03 -4.82 -1.23
C ASN A 242 -18.61 -3.41 -1.33
N LEU A 243 -18.13 -2.54 -2.25
CA LEU A 243 -18.72 -1.21 -2.40
C LEU A 243 -19.98 -1.29 -3.26
N PRO A 244 -21.08 -0.62 -2.85
CA PRO A 244 -22.31 -0.61 -3.61
C PRO A 244 -22.23 0.28 -4.85
N ASN A 245 -22.97 -0.07 -5.89
CA ASN A 245 -23.22 0.80 -7.04
C ASN A 245 -24.36 1.77 -6.72
N LEU A 246 -24.04 2.92 -6.12
CA LEU A 246 -25.02 3.80 -5.48
C LEU A 246 -26.15 4.28 -6.42
N PHE A 247 -25.82 4.54 -7.69
CA PHE A 247 -26.75 5.13 -8.66
C PHE A 247 -27.25 4.16 -9.73
N GLU A 248 -27.05 2.84 -9.56
CA GLU A 248 -27.42 1.83 -10.57
C GLU A 248 -28.92 1.83 -10.88
N ASN A 249 -29.76 2.05 -9.87
CA ASN A 249 -31.21 2.08 -10.01
C ASN A 249 -31.77 3.43 -10.51
N ALA A 250 -30.93 4.46 -10.63
CA ALA A 250 -31.36 5.77 -11.13
C ALA A 250 -31.59 5.80 -12.66
N GLY A 251 -31.10 4.78 -13.38
CA GLY A 251 -31.28 4.64 -14.84
C GLY A 251 -30.36 5.52 -15.69
N GLU A 252 -29.61 6.44 -15.08
CA GLU A 252 -28.69 7.34 -15.79
C GLU A 252 -27.27 6.80 -15.94
N PHE A 253 -26.87 5.87 -15.08
CA PHE A 253 -25.51 5.34 -15.03
C PHE A 253 -25.51 3.88 -15.40
N LYS A 254 -24.59 3.49 -16.28
CA LYS A 254 -24.29 2.09 -16.55
C LYS A 254 -23.14 1.65 -15.65
N TYR A 255 -23.38 0.62 -14.84
CA TYR A 255 -22.37 0.03 -13.98
C TYR A 255 -21.80 -1.26 -14.54
N LYS A 256 -20.56 -1.54 -14.17
CA LYS A 256 -19.98 -2.89 -14.20
C LYS A 256 -19.16 -3.06 -12.93
N GLN A 257 -19.37 -4.16 -12.22
CA GLN A 257 -18.62 -4.49 -11.01
C GLN A 257 -17.66 -5.66 -11.28
N ILE A 258 -16.39 -5.47 -10.92
CA ILE A 258 -15.36 -6.50 -10.88
C ILE A 258 -15.05 -6.77 -9.40
N PRO A 259 -15.58 -7.86 -8.81
CA PRO A 259 -15.55 -8.08 -7.38
C PRO A 259 -14.18 -8.61 -6.90
N ILE A 260 -13.13 -7.78 -6.98
CA ILE A 260 -11.76 -8.14 -6.61
C ILE A 260 -11.26 -7.32 -5.41
N SER A 261 -10.78 -8.02 -4.38
CA SER A 261 -10.12 -7.42 -3.22
C SER A 261 -8.68 -6.99 -3.56
N ASP A 262 -8.13 -6.05 -2.80
CA ASP A 262 -6.75 -5.58 -3.01
C ASP A 262 -5.76 -6.50 -2.31
N HIS A 263 -5.64 -7.72 -2.82
CA HIS A 263 -4.91 -8.77 -2.13
C HIS A 263 -4.04 -9.59 -3.07
N TRP A 264 -2.90 -10.07 -2.56
CA TRP A 264 -1.89 -10.79 -3.33
C TRP A 264 -2.39 -12.10 -3.93
N SER A 265 -3.47 -12.68 -3.39
CA SER A 265 -4.05 -13.94 -3.88
C SER A 265 -5.05 -13.76 -5.03
N GLN A 266 -5.39 -12.52 -5.38
CA GLN A 266 -6.44 -12.23 -6.36
C GLN A 266 -5.90 -12.23 -7.79
N ASN A 267 -6.68 -12.78 -8.71
CA ASN A 267 -6.40 -12.71 -10.14
C ASN A 267 -7.30 -11.63 -10.76
N LEU A 268 -6.73 -10.45 -11.03
CA LEU A 268 -7.41 -9.33 -11.67
C LEU A 268 -7.27 -9.39 -13.20
N SER A 269 -6.18 -9.96 -13.73
CA SER A 269 -5.94 -10.00 -15.18
C SER A 269 -6.97 -10.80 -15.97
N GLN A 270 -7.61 -11.80 -15.35
CA GLN A 270 -8.73 -12.51 -15.97
C GLN A 270 -9.90 -11.58 -16.35
N PHE A 271 -10.03 -10.41 -15.71
CA PHE A 271 -11.09 -9.43 -15.97
C PHE A 271 -10.65 -8.32 -16.93
N PHE A 272 -9.39 -8.27 -17.37
CA PHE A 272 -8.93 -7.22 -18.28
C PHE A 272 -9.76 -7.14 -19.58
N PRO A 273 -10.08 -8.24 -20.28
CA PRO A 273 -10.85 -8.15 -21.52
C PRO A 273 -12.23 -7.49 -21.33
N GLU A 274 -12.92 -7.82 -20.23
CA GLU A 274 -14.24 -7.26 -19.97
C GLU A 274 -14.19 -5.82 -19.45
N ALA A 275 -13.17 -5.45 -18.67
CA ALA A 275 -12.94 -4.09 -18.22
C ALA A 275 -12.63 -3.17 -19.40
N ILE A 276 -11.75 -3.63 -20.29
CA ILE A 276 -11.31 -2.88 -21.47
C ILE A 276 -12.46 -2.68 -22.44
N SER A 277 -13.27 -3.72 -22.67
CA SER A 277 -14.49 -3.62 -23.49
C SER A 277 -15.49 -2.60 -22.92
N PHE A 278 -15.68 -2.60 -21.60
CA PHE A 278 -16.58 -1.64 -20.93
C PHE A 278 -16.09 -0.19 -21.05
N ILE A 279 -14.77 0.04 -20.87
CA ILE A 279 -14.16 1.36 -21.06
C ILE A 279 -14.30 1.82 -22.52
N ASP A 280 -14.02 0.93 -23.48
CA ASP A 280 -14.14 1.25 -24.91
C ASP A 280 -15.59 1.55 -25.32
N GLU A 281 -16.58 0.86 -24.75
CA GLU A 281 -17.99 1.17 -24.98
C GLU A 281 -18.34 2.61 -24.57
N ALA A 282 -17.91 3.03 -23.39
CA ALA A 282 -18.15 4.38 -22.88
C ALA A 282 -17.49 5.45 -23.77
N ARG A 283 -16.19 5.27 -24.01
CA ARG A 283 -15.39 6.21 -24.81
C ARG A 283 -15.86 6.28 -26.26
N GLY A 284 -16.28 5.15 -26.85
CA GLY A 284 -16.85 5.11 -28.19
C GLY A 284 -18.18 5.86 -28.35
N LYS A 285 -18.88 6.11 -27.24
CA LYS A 285 -20.09 6.94 -27.18
C LYS A 285 -19.82 8.39 -26.76
N ASN A 286 -18.54 8.77 -26.61
CA ASN A 286 -18.12 10.05 -26.02
C ASN A 286 -18.74 10.31 -24.64
N CYS A 287 -18.94 9.24 -23.86
CA CYS A 287 -19.38 9.33 -22.48
C CYS A 287 -18.20 9.08 -21.54
N GLY A 288 -18.12 9.86 -20.46
CA GLY A 288 -17.11 9.63 -19.42
C GLY A 288 -17.30 8.27 -18.74
N VAL A 289 -16.19 7.56 -18.54
CA VAL A 289 -16.12 6.38 -17.66
C VAL A 289 -15.22 6.63 -16.47
N LEU A 290 -15.74 6.36 -15.27
CA LEU A 290 -14.97 6.34 -14.03
C LEU A 290 -14.54 4.91 -13.71
N VAL A 291 -13.24 4.65 -13.66
CA VAL A 291 -12.67 3.43 -13.12
C VAL A 291 -12.25 3.71 -11.68
N HIS A 292 -12.90 3.05 -10.71
CA HIS A 292 -12.61 3.29 -9.30
C HIS A 292 -12.43 2.00 -8.50
N CYS A 293 -11.74 2.14 -7.39
CA CYS A 293 -11.74 1.14 -6.32
C CYS A 293 -12.00 1.85 -4.98
N LEU A 294 -11.47 1.34 -3.86
CA LEU A 294 -11.61 2.02 -2.57
C LEU A 294 -10.79 3.33 -2.53
N ALA A 295 -9.47 3.23 -2.65
CA ALA A 295 -8.55 4.38 -2.52
C ALA A 295 -8.11 4.99 -3.86
N GLY A 296 -8.39 4.32 -4.98
CA GLY A 296 -7.92 4.76 -6.30
C GLY A 296 -6.41 4.58 -6.52
N ILE A 297 -5.75 3.68 -5.78
CA ILE A 297 -4.28 3.54 -5.75
C ILE A 297 -3.78 2.27 -6.43
N SER A 298 -4.48 1.15 -6.29
CA SER A 298 -4.02 -0.17 -6.75
C SER A 298 -4.96 -0.80 -7.79
N ARG A 299 -6.10 -1.38 -7.39
CA ARG A 299 -7.00 -2.11 -8.33
C ARG A 299 -7.44 -1.33 -9.56
N SER A 300 -8.00 -0.14 -9.37
CA SER A 300 -8.46 0.70 -10.49
C SER A 300 -7.29 1.14 -11.37
N VAL A 301 -6.15 1.48 -10.76
CA VAL A 301 -4.91 1.80 -11.48
C VAL A 301 -4.48 0.63 -12.36
N THR A 302 -4.45 -0.60 -11.83
CA THR A 302 -4.08 -1.79 -12.61
C THR A 302 -4.95 -1.94 -13.84
N VAL A 303 -6.27 -1.79 -13.70
CA VAL A 303 -7.20 -1.86 -14.84
C VAL A 303 -6.94 -0.74 -15.84
N THR A 304 -6.70 0.48 -15.36
CA THR A 304 -6.36 1.63 -16.23
C THR A 304 -5.06 1.40 -16.98
N VAL A 305 -4.00 0.90 -16.34
CA VAL A 305 -2.72 0.59 -17.00
C VAL A 305 -2.91 -0.50 -18.05
N ALA A 306 -3.60 -1.59 -17.73
CA ALA A 306 -3.93 -2.64 -18.70
C ALA A 306 -4.69 -2.09 -19.92
N TYR A 307 -5.64 -1.18 -19.68
CA TYR A 307 -6.36 -0.50 -20.76
C TYR A 307 -5.41 0.31 -21.66
N LEU A 308 -4.51 1.10 -21.09
CA LEU A 308 -3.54 1.89 -21.86
C LEU A 308 -2.59 1.00 -22.68
N MET A 309 -2.09 -0.08 -22.08
CA MET A 309 -1.23 -1.06 -22.77
C MET A 309 -1.91 -1.61 -24.02
N GLN A 310 -3.16 -2.09 -23.89
CA GLN A 310 -3.89 -2.67 -25.01
C GLN A 310 -4.34 -1.62 -26.02
N LYS A 311 -4.83 -0.46 -25.55
CA LYS A 311 -5.45 0.54 -26.44
C LYS A 311 -4.44 1.37 -27.22
N LEU A 312 -3.28 1.63 -26.61
CA LEU A 312 -2.24 2.50 -27.17
C LEU A 312 -0.98 1.72 -27.56
N ASN A 313 -0.99 0.39 -27.46
CA ASN A 313 0.16 -0.48 -27.74
C ASN A 313 1.41 -0.08 -26.94
N LEU A 314 1.22 0.28 -25.67
CA LEU A 314 2.29 0.75 -24.78
C LEU A 314 2.85 -0.40 -23.95
N SER A 315 4.17 -0.36 -23.71
CA SER A 315 4.80 -1.23 -22.71
C SER A 315 4.15 -1.03 -21.34
N MET A 316 4.29 -2.01 -20.45
CA MET A 316 3.76 -1.91 -19.09
C MET A 316 4.33 -0.67 -18.38
N ASN A 317 5.63 -0.42 -18.53
CA ASN A 317 6.31 0.72 -17.92
C ASN A 317 5.81 2.06 -18.49
N ASP A 318 5.70 2.19 -19.82
CA ASP A 318 5.22 3.44 -20.43
C ASP A 318 3.78 3.75 -20.03
N ALA A 319 2.92 2.71 -20.01
CA ALA A 319 1.54 2.85 -19.57
C ALA A 319 1.44 3.24 -18.08
N TYR A 320 2.27 2.63 -17.23
CA TYR A 320 2.35 2.97 -15.80
C TYR A 320 2.80 4.42 -15.60
N ASP A 321 3.84 4.86 -16.30
CA ASP A 321 4.41 6.19 -16.19
C ASP A 321 3.42 7.27 -16.61
N ILE A 322 2.62 7.04 -17.66
CA ILE A 322 1.53 7.96 -18.04
C ILE A 322 0.55 8.16 -16.88
N VAL A 323 0.15 7.08 -16.20
CA VAL A 323 -0.76 7.19 -15.05
C VAL A 323 -0.06 7.86 -13.87
N LYS A 324 1.22 7.53 -13.62
CA LYS A 324 2.02 8.10 -12.53
C LYS A 324 2.22 9.60 -12.66
N MET A 325 2.46 10.08 -13.88
CA MET A 325 2.62 11.50 -14.19
C MET A 325 1.34 12.30 -13.89
N LYS A 326 0.16 11.69 -14.08
CA LYS A 326 -1.13 12.31 -13.80
C LYS A 326 -1.57 12.13 -12.35
N LYS A 327 -1.16 11.03 -11.71
CA LYS A 327 -1.49 10.69 -10.32
C LYS A 327 -0.27 10.10 -9.62
N SER A 328 0.45 10.94 -8.87
CA SER A 328 1.73 10.58 -8.26
C SER A 328 1.65 9.52 -7.17
N ASN A 329 0.49 9.33 -6.52
CA ASN A 329 0.33 8.36 -5.45
C ASN A 329 -0.17 6.98 -5.90
N ILE A 330 -0.13 6.64 -7.19
CA ILE A 330 -0.45 5.27 -7.62
C ILE A 330 0.58 4.26 -7.08
N SER A 331 0.07 3.11 -6.65
CA SER A 331 0.85 1.99 -6.10
C SER A 331 0.05 0.68 -6.22
N PRO A 332 -0.05 0.08 -7.43
CA PRO A 332 -0.58 -1.27 -7.59
C PRO A 332 0.16 -2.26 -6.70
N ASN A 333 -0.57 -3.19 -6.09
CA ASN A 333 0.07 -4.24 -5.32
C ASN A 333 0.98 -5.09 -6.23
N PHE A 334 2.01 -5.68 -5.63
CA PHE A 334 3.07 -6.38 -6.38
C PHE A 334 2.56 -7.54 -7.24
N ASN A 335 1.49 -8.22 -6.79
CA ASN A 335 0.87 -9.30 -7.55
C ASN A 335 0.17 -8.77 -8.81
N PHE A 336 -0.53 -7.63 -8.72
CA PHE A 336 -1.12 -6.96 -9.88
C PHE A 336 -0.06 -6.41 -10.83
N MET A 337 1.08 -5.95 -10.31
CA MET A 337 2.23 -5.59 -11.15
C MET A 337 2.74 -6.79 -11.95
N GLY A 338 2.87 -7.96 -11.32
CA GLY A 338 3.22 -9.21 -12.01
C GLY A 338 2.20 -9.61 -13.08
N GLN A 339 0.91 -9.44 -12.80
CA GLN A 339 -0.16 -9.70 -13.76
C GLN A 339 -0.14 -8.75 -14.97
N LEU A 340 0.26 -7.49 -14.78
CA LEU A 340 0.47 -6.54 -15.89
C LEU A 340 1.66 -6.96 -16.77
N LEU A 341 2.76 -7.41 -16.16
CA LEU A 341 3.92 -7.93 -16.91
C LEU A 341 3.57 -9.19 -17.71
N ASP A 342 2.76 -10.09 -17.15
CA ASP A 342 2.27 -11.25 -17.90
C ASP A 342 1.32 -10.82 -19.02
N PHE A 343 0.46 -9.82 -18.78
CA PHE A 343 -0.42 -9.27 -19.79
C PHE A 343 0.34 -8.61 -20.95
N GLU A 344 1.40 -7.85 -20.68
CA GLU A 344 2.31 -7.28 -21.68
C GLU A 344 2.83 -8.37 -22.64
N ARG A 345 3.26 -9.50 -22.07
CA ARG A 345 3.71 -10.67 -22.85
C ARG A 345 2.60 -11.23 -23.73
N THR A 346 1.36 -11.28 -23.24
CA THR A 346 0.21 -11.75 -24.06
C THR A 346 -0.13 -10.80 -25.21
N LEU A 347 0.15 -9.51 -25.06
CA LEU A 347 -0.04 -8.51 -26.12
C LEU A 347 1.10 -8.51 -27.15
N GLY A 348 2.19 -9.25 -26.90
CA GLY A 348 3.37 -9.27 -27.77
C GLY A 348 4.17 -7.96 -27.75
N LEU A 349 4.01 -7.17 -26.69
CA LEU A 349 4.73 -5.91 -26.51
C LEU A 349 6.11 -6.23 -25.90
N SER A 350 7.16 -5.58 -26.41
CA SER A 350 8.53 -5.73 -25.90
C SER A 350 8.99 -4.43 -25.28
N SER A 351 9.47 -4.51 -24.04
CA SER A 351 10.13 -3.37 -23.40
C SER A 351 11.52 -3.15 -24.02
N PRO A 352 11.99 -1.91 -24.23
CA PRO A 352 13.32 -1.63 -24.79
C PRO A 352 14.49 -2.25 -24.01
N CYS A 353 14.27 -2.62 -22.73
CA CYS A 353 15.22 -3.29 -21.86
C CYS A 353 15.17 -4.83 -21.92
N ASP A 354 14.28 -5.42 -22.74
CA ASP A 354 14.19 -6.86 -22.90
C ASP A 354 15.31 -7.35 -23.85
N ASN A 355 16.52 -7.49 -23.30
CA ASN A 355 17.69 -8.09 -23.97
C ASN A 355 17.54 -9.62 -24.20
N ARG A 356 16.32 -10.09 -24.46
CA ARG A 356 16.09 -11.47 -24.91
C ARG A 356 16.32 -11.54 -26.40
N VAL A 357 17.59 -11.69 -26.76
CA VAL A 357 17.97 -12.23 -28.07
C VAL A 357 17.24 -13.57 -28.22
N PRO A 358 16.40 -13.78 -29.24
CA PRO A 358 15.86 -15.09 -29.50
C PRO A 358 17.05 -16.01 -29.85
N THR A 359 17.23 -17.09 -29.08
CA THR A 359 18.27 -18.13 -29.28
C THR A 359 19.70 -17.74 -28.88
N GLN A 360 19.98 -17.66 -27.57
CA GLN A 360 21.32 -18.02 -27.08
C GLN A 360 21.22 -19.14 -26.05
N GLN A 361 21.90 -20.25 -26.35
CA GLN A 361 22.00 -21.43 -25.48
C GLN A 361 22.70 -21.02 -24.18
N LEU A 362 22.04 -21.25 -23.04
CA LEU A 362 22.55 -20.91 -21.73
C LEU A 362 23.47 -22.02 -21.22
N TYR A 363 24.69 -21.65 -20.86
CA TYR A 363 25.67 -22.52 -20.21
C TYR A 363 25.97 -22.01 -18.81
N PHE A 364 26.27 -22.92 -17.89
CA PHE A 364 26.77 -22.54 -16.56
C PHE A 364 28.10 -23.24 -16.26
N THR A 365 28.98 -22.52 -15.58
CA THR A 365 30.26 -23.03 -15.06
C THR A 365 30.24 -22.99 -13.53
N THR A 366 30.65 -24.08 -12.89
CA THR A 366 30.76 -24.12 -11.42
C THR A 366 32.08 -23.51 -10.94
N PRO A 367 32.13 -22.95 -9.71
CA PRO A 367 33.32 -22.26 -9.21
C PRO A 367 34.56 -23.16 -8.99
N SER A 368 34.43 -24.47 -9.12
CA SER A 368 35.44 -25.44 -8.68
C SER A 368 35.95 -26.38 -9.77
N ASN A 369 35.48 -26.27 -11.01
CA ASN A 369 36.03 -27.00 -12.17
C ASN A 369 35.63 -26.30 -13.47
N GLN A 370 36.58 -26.13 -14.41
CA GLN A 370 36.40 -25.52 -15.74
C GLN A 370 35.53 -26.36 -16.71
N ASN A 371 34.60 -27.15 -16.20
CA ASN A 371 33.65 -27.89 -17.04
C ASN A 371 32.43 -27.01 -17.30
N VAL A 372 32.13 -26.82 -18.59
CA VAL A 372 30.95 -26.10 -19.08
C VAL A 372 29.81 -27.09 -19.19
N TYR A 373 28.70 -26.84 -18.49
CA TYR A 373 27.51 -27.68 -18.56
C TYR A 373 26.38 -26.93 -19.28
N GLN A 374 25.75 -27.62 -20.23
CA GLN A 374 24.59 -27.13 -20.95
C GLN A 374 23.34 -27.25 -20.07
N VAL A 375 22.56 -26.19 -19.98
CA VAL A 375 21.30 -26.21 -19.25
C VAL A 375 20.20 -26.62 -20.22
N ASP A 376 19.79 -27.89 -20.18
CA ASP A 376 18.64 -28.34 -20.96
C ASP A 376 17.37 -27.67 -20.44
N SER A 377 16.62 -27.13 -21.39
CA SER A 377 15.31 -26.54 -21.12
C SER A 377 14.38 -27.66 -20.69
N LEU A 378 13.94 -27.65 -19.44
CA LEU A 378 12.94 -28.58 -18.93
C LEU A 378 11.73 -28.57 -19.88
N GLN A 379 11.56 -29.66 -20.63
CA GLN A 379 10.33 -29.93 -21.34
C GLN A 379 9.23 -30.12 -20.29
N SER A 380 8.20 -29.29 -20.40
CA SER A 380 6.98 -29.41 -19.61
C SER A 380 6.42 -30.84 -19.69
N THR A 381 6.22 -31.44 -18.52
CA THR A 381 5.24 -32.51 -18.30
C THR A 381 4.27 -32.06 -17.23
#